data_AF-A0A5J5LP63-F1
#
_entry.id   AF-A0A5J5LP63-F1
#
_cell.length_a   1.000
_cell.length_b   1.000
_cell.length_c   1.000
_cell.angle_alpha   90.00
_cell.angle_beta   90.00
_cell.angle_gamma   90.00
#
_symmetry.space_group_name_H-M   'P 1'
#
loop_
_entity.id
_entity.type
_entity.pdbx_description
1 polymer ?
#
loop_
_entity_poly.entity_id
_entity_poly.type
_entity_poly.pdbx_seq_one_letter_code
_entity_poly.pdbx_strand_id
1 'polypeptide(L)'
;MTGRNATQSRRRFLALGGATAATALAGCSGILGGGDGGEGGSDGRTDTGAGQISLSDFRGSGPLVEQRDAPGGTSIEELPDLSGELTLYLGGGEGGLYLDLINLLEQLYPDFTANHRLEASSDLANTIIEENEAGASPADVFMSIDAGSLGAVANAGATASLPEEALSTVPEAYQDSEGRWVGIAGRARAIPYNTNQISESDIPSTVQEFPETAALENSMGWAPSYGAFQSFVTAMQLIRGDDETMSWLQAMQDHGITTYDDEFRVSNACADGELTAGFANHYYTLRVQSARDDSPIGLAFTEGDAGALVNVSGLEIIDGTDNADLASNFVRHVLSAEAQEFFATRTFAYPMIPGVAPVGDLPRIDDLNPPDINLTELADVAGTVDLLRDAGVL
;
A
#
# COMPACT_ATOMS: atom_id res chain seq x y z
N MET A 1 63.93 27.12 2.00
CA MET A 1 64.57 27.90 3.07
C MET A 1 63.72 29.16 3.29
N THR A 2 62.77 29.10 4.24
CA THR A 2 62.83 29.72 5.60
C THR A 2 62.54 31.23 5.54
N GLY A 3 61.31 31.67 5.84
CA GLY A 3 60.81 32.00 7.21
C GLY A 3 60.63 33.53 7.27
N ARG A 4 59.78 34.22 8.03
CA ARG A 4 58.96 34.07 9.25
C ARG A 4 58.24 35.46 9.34
N ASN A 5 57.01 35.69 9.80
CA ASN A 5 56.45 35.53 11.13
C ASN A 5 55.04 36.16 11.08
N ALA A 6 54.01 35.49 11.59
CA ALA A 6 52.78 36.14 12.01
C ALA A 6 52.55 35.80 13.49
N THR A 7 52.44 36.85 14.30
CA THR A 7 52.27 36.84 15.74
C THR A 7 50.85 36.47 16.17
N GLN A 8 50.80 35.74 17.28
CA GLN A 8 49.62 35.32 18.03
C GLN A 8 48.73 36.50 18.48
N SER A 9 47.42 36.25 18.53
CA SER A 9 46.57 36.80 19.58
C SER A 9 45.48 35.80 19.95
N ARG A 10 45.49 35.40 21.23
CA ARG A 10 44.50 34.53 21.88
C ARG A 10 43.31 35.38 22.29
N ARG A 11 42.08 34.92 21.98
CA ARG A 11 40.91 35.17 22.83
C ARG A 11 40.07 33.89 22.94
N ARG A 12 40.04 33.35 24.15
CA ARG A 12 39.01 32.43 24.67
C ARG A 12 37.84 33.28 25.15
N PHE A 13 36.62 32.90 24.82
CA PHE A 13 35.38 33.08 25.61
C PHE A 13 34.36 32.11 24.96
N LEU A 14 34.14 30.94 25.56
CA LEU A 14 33.12 30.60 26.57
C LEU A 14 31.81 30.11 25.94
N ALA A 15 31.38 28.99 26.50
CA ALA A 15 30.40 28.03 26.04
C ALA A 15 28.97 28.56 25.98
N LEU A 16 28.21 28.09 24.98
CA LEU A 16 26.81 27.70 25.13
C LEU A 16 26.58 26.48 24.24
N GLY A 17 26.62 25.30 24.85
CA GLY A 17 26.11 24.08 24.25
C GLY A 17 24.59 24.12 24.30
N GLY A 18 23.96 24.43 23.18
CA GLY A 18 22.54 24.19 22.95
C GLY A 18 22.41 22.90 22.14
N ALA A 19 22.09 21.79 22.81
CA ALA A 19 21.62 20.59 22.15
C ALA A 19 20.17 20.86 21.70
N THR A 20 19.96 21.18 20.43
CA THR A 20 18.65 21.07 19.80
C THR A 20 18.40 19.60 19.53
N ALA A 21 17.60 18.99 20.41
CA ALA A 21 17.08 17.66 20.21
C ALA A 21 16.21 17.63 18.94
N ALA A 22 16.58 16.77 17.99
CA ALA A 22 15.69 16.33 16.94
C ALA A 22 14.64 15.42 17.59
N THR A 23 13.46 15.96 17.86
CA THR A 23 12.28 15.15 18.17
C THR A 23 11.72 14.62 16.87
N ALA A 24 12.18 13.43 16.49
CA ALA A 24 11.41 12.54 15.62
C ALA A 24 10.17 12.11 16.42
N LEU A 25 8.99 12.55 15.98
CA LEU A 25 7.73 12.07 16.51
C LEU A 25 7.51 10.64 15.99
N ALA A 26 7.96 9.66 16.79
CA ALA A 26 7.40 8.33 16.79
C ALA A 26 6.09 8.37 17.59
N GLY A 27 4.96 8.22 16.91
CA GLY A 27 3.65 7.89 17.48
C GLY A 27 3.02 6.89 16.51
N CYS A 28 2.43 5.77 16.93
CA CYS A 28 1.75 5.49 18.18
C CYS A 28 2.02 4.03 18.60
N SER A 29 2.79 3.84 19.67
CA SER A 29 2.80 2.60 20.44
C SER A 29 2.68 3.00 21.91
N GLY A 30 1.46 3.01 22.44
CA GLY A 30 1.24 3.33 23.86
C GLY A 30 -0.04 4.10 24.14
N ILE A 31 -1.20 3.52 23.85
CA ILE A 31 -2.44 3.86 24.56
C ILE A 31 -2.85 2.61 25.35
N LEU A 32 -2.12 2.33 26.43
CA LEU A 32 -2.58 1.50 27.54
C LEU A 32 -1.90 1.97 28.84
N GLY A 33 -2.68 2.61 29.72
CA GLY A 33 -2.54 2.53 31.18
C GLY A 33 -1.62 3.54 31.88
N GLY A 34 -2.22 4.38 32.73
CA GLY A 34 -1.49 5.11 33.77
C GLY A 34 -2.23 6.30 34.40
N GLY A 35 -3.42 6.08 34.96
CA GLY A 35 -4.12 7.05 35.80
C GLY A 35 -3.74 6.91 37.27
N ASP A 36 -3.56 8.06 37.92
CA ASP A 36 -3.09 8.29 39.29
C ASP A 36 -4.01 7.70 40.39
N GLY A 37 -3.42 7.47 41.57
CA GLY A 37 -3.92 6.59 42.62
C GLY A 37 -5.07 7.11 43.49
N GLY A 38 -5.89 6.15 43.95
CA GLY A 38 -6.87 6.31 45.01
C GLY A 38 -7.26 4.94 45.59
N GLU A 39 -6.96 4.74 46.87
CA GLU A 39 -7.14 3.49 47.62
C GLU A 39 -8.62 3.08 47.80
N GLY A 40 -8.91 1.77 47.70
CA GLY A 40 -10.18 1.21 48.17
C GLY A 40 -10.49 -0.23 47.76
N GLY A 41 -10.09 -1.21 48.58
CA GLY A 41 -10.92 -2.37 48.98
C GLY A 41 -11.35 -3.45 47.96
N SER A 42 -10.63 -4.59 48.04
CA SER A 42 -11.10 -6.00 47.99
C SER A 42 -11.98 -6.55 46.87
N ASP A 43 -11.53 -7.72 46.41
CA ASP A 43 -12.27 -8.83 45.77
C ASP A 43 -12.68 -8.68 44.30
N GLY A 44 -11.72 -8.97 43.42
CA GLY A 44 -11.97 -9.40 42.06
C GLY A 44 -10.80 -10.27 41.60
N ARG A 45 -11.02 -11.58 41.52
CA ARG A 45 -10.10 -12.52 40.85
C ARG A 45 -9.81 -11.96 39.45
N THR A 46 -8.55 -11.64 39.17
CA THR A 46 -8.07 -11.41 37.81
C THR A 46 -8.10 -12.73 37.07
N ASP A 47 -9.16 -12.92 36.31
CA ASP A 47 -9.20 -13.89 35.23
C ASP A 47 -8.19 -13.46 34.17
N THR A 48 -7.11 -14.22 34.03
CA THR A 48 -6.15 -14.09 32.93
C THR A 48 -6.59 -15.08 31.86
N GLY A 49 -7.73 -14.78 31.24
CA GLY A 49 -8.14 -15.44 30.01
C GLY A 49 -7.36 -14.80 28.86
N ALA A 50 -6.55 -15.60 28.16
CA ALA A 50 -6.18 -15.29 26.79
C ALA A 50 -7.50 -15.12 26.02
N GLY A 51 -7.86 -13.89 25.67
CA GLY A 51 -9.10 -13.60 24.96
C GLY A 51 -9.05 -14.30 23.62
N GLN A 52 -9.96 -15.23 23.39
CA GLN A 52 -10.15 -15.86 22.08
C GLN A 52 -10.45 -14.73 21.07
N ILE A 53 -9.63 -14.62 20.02
CA ILE A 53 -9.87 -13.67 18.92
C ILE A 53 -11.26 -13.94 18.35
N SER A 54 -11.99 -12.86 18.08
CA SER A 54 -13.31 -12.85 17.48
C SER A 54 -13.26 -12.28 16.07
N LEU A 55 -14.27 -12.55 15.25
CA LEU A 55 -14.40 -11.92 13.92
C LEU A 55 -14.37 -10.39 13.98
N SER A 56 -14.80 -9.80 15.11
CA SER A 56 -14.77 -8.35 15.30
C SER A 56 -13.36 -7.77 15.43
N ASP A 57 -12.37 -8.61 15.76
CA ASP A 57 -10.98 -8.17 15.81
C ASP A 57 -10.42 -7.94 14.42
N PHE A 58 -10.88 -8.62 13.37
CA PHE A 58 -10.40 -8.37 12.00
C PHE A 58 -10.70 -6.93 11.54
N ARG A 59 -11.95 -6.49 11.71
CA ARG A 59 -12.39 -5.14 11.32
C ARG A 59 -11.81 -4.00 12.16
N GLY A 60 -11.27 -4.27 13.35
CA GLY A 60 -10.77 -3.23 14.25
C GLY A 60 -11.88 -2.36 14.87
N SER A 61 -11.57 -1.09 15.16
CA SER A 61 -12.49 -0.16 15.82
C SER A 61 -12.36 1.27 15.26
N GLY A 62 -13.38 2.10 15.53
CA GLY A 62 -13.42 3.51 15.14
C GLY A 62 -14.62 3.88 14.27
N PRO A 63 -14.80 5.18 13.96
CA PRO A 63 -16.00 5.69 13.30
C PRO A 63 -16.27 5.06 11.92
N LEU A 64 -15.20 4.71 11.20
CA LEU A 64 -15.29 4.05 9.89
C LEU A 64 -15.74 2.59 9.99
N VAL A 65 -15.68 1.96 11.17
CA VAL A 65 -16.06 0.57 11.41
C VAL A 65 -17.46 0.47 12.02
N GLU A 66 -17.81 1.40 12.91
CA GLU A 66 -19.07 1.35 13.70
C GLU A 66 -20.34 1.44 12.84
N GLN A 67 -20.25 2.00 11.63
CA GLN A 67 -21.38 2.22 10.73
C GLN A 67 -21.43 1.19 9.58
N ARG A 68 -20.52 0.21 9.55
CA ARG A 68 -20.43 -0.77 8.47
C ARG A 68 -21.34 -1.96 8.75
N ASP A 69 -22.04 -2.40 7.71
CA ASP A 69 -22.73 -3.69 7.70
C ASP A 69 -21.72 -4.84 7.81
N ALA A 70 -22.20 -6.03 8.17
CA ALA A 70 -21.35 -7.21 8.15
C ALA A 70 -20.82 -7.47 6.72
N PRO A 71 -19.53 -7.84 6.57
CA PRO A 71 -18.97 -8.09 5.25
C PRO A 71 -19.68 -9.27 4.58
N GLY A 72 -19.95 -9.14 3.28
CA GLY A 72 -20.46 -10.25 2.46
C GLY A 72 -19.32 -11.07 1.85
N GLY A 73 -19.64 -12.29 1.45
CA GLY A 73 -18.67 -13.26 0.92
C GLY A 73 -18.61 -14.51 1.80
N THR A 74 -17.67 -15.40 1.52
CA THR A 74 -17.42 -16.58 2.35
C THR A 74 -16.80 -16.15 3.67
N SER A 75 -17.45 -16.49 4.79
CA SER A 75 -16.87 -16.22 6.11
C SER A 75 -15.67 -17.13 6.36
N ILE A 76 -14.69 -16.61 7.09
CA ILE A 76 -13.54 -17.38 7.56
C ILE A 76 -13.94 -18.59 8.41
N GLU A 77 -15.12 -18.55 9.07
CA GLU A 77 -15.67 -19.68 9.85
C GLU A 77 -16.19 -20.84 8.97
N GLU A 78 -16.40 -20.60 7.67
CA GLU A 78 -16.85 -21.62 6.72
C GLU A 78 -15.67 -22.38 6.09
N LEU A 79 -14.45 -21.87 6.26
CA LEU A 79 -13.24 -22.46 5.70
C LEU A 79 -12.68 -23.55 6.63
N PRO A 80 -11.96 -24.55 6.08
CA PRO A 80 -11.23 -25.50 6.93
C PRO A 80 -10.21 -24.78 7.80
N ASP A 81 -10.07 -25.17 9.07
CA ASP A 81 -9.06 -24.55 9.94
C ASP A 81 -7.64 -24.63 9.36
N LEU A 82 -6.86 -23.58 9.54
CA LEU A 82 -5.42 -23.62 9.24
C LEU A 82 -4.71 -24.49 10.29
N SER A 83 -3.82 -25.38 9.83
CA SER A 83 -3.01 -26.23 10.72
C SER A 83 -1.73 -26.65 10.01
N GLY A 84 -0.60 -26.57 10.72
CA GLY A 84 0.74 -26.84 10.18
C GLY A 84 1.59 -25.57 10.06
N GLU A 85 2.77 -25.73 9.45
CA GLU A 85 3.74 -24.66 9.25
C GLU A 85 3.72 -24.22 7.78
N LEU A 86 3.63 -22.91 7.54
CA LEU A 86 3.67 -22.31 6.21
C LEU A 86 4.79 -21.26 6.15
N THR A 87 5.60 -21.28 5.10
CA THR A 87 6.68 -20.32 4.88
C THR A 87 6.23 -19.24 3.89
N LEU A 88 6.13 -18.02 4.38
CA LEU A 88 5.68 -16.85 3.64
C LEU A 88 6.86 -15.96 3.23
N TYR A 89 7.00 -15.69 1.95
CA TYR A 89 7.84 -14.59 1.49
C TYR A 89 6.96 -13.35 1.36
N LEU A 90 7.28 -12.30 2.13
CA LEU A 90 6.47 -11.10 2.26
C LEU A 90 7.19 -9.90 1.64
N GLY A 91 6.73 -9.50 0.46
CA GLY A 91 7.18 -8.34 -0.32
C GLY A 91 6.77 -7.05 0.36
N GLY A 92 7.65 -6.53 1.21
CA GLY A 92 7.32 -5.47 2.15
C GLY A 92 6.24 -5.90 3.14
N GLY A 93 5.67 -4.93 3.83
CA GLY A 93 4.59 -5.21 4.79
C GLY A 93 3.64 -4.05 4.98
N GLU A 94 3.64 -3.05 4.11
CA GLU A 94 2.81 -1.84 4.25
C GLU A 94 2.88 -1.18 5.65
N GLY A 95 4.01 -1.31 6.36
CA GLY A 95 4.14 -0.86 7.76
C GLY A 95 3.78 -1.91 8.83
N GLY A 96 3.71 -3.19 8.48
CA GLY A 96 3.41 -4.33 9.37
C GLY A 96 2.05 -5.01 9.12
N LEU A 97 1.26 -4.53 8.15
CA LEU A 97 -0.13 -4.95 7.94
C LEU A 97 -0.30 -6.43 7.57
N TYR A 98 0.57 -7.00 6.73
CA TYR A 98 0.52 -8.44 6.44
C TYR A 98 0.81 -9.26 7.70
N LEU A 99 1.78 -8.82 8.50
CA LEU A 99 2.10 -9.47 9.76
C LEU A 99 0.94 -9.36 10.75
N ASP A 100 0.23 -8.24 10.81
CA ASP A 100 -0.94 -8.09 11.66
C ASP A 100 -2.07 -9.05 11.27
N LEU A 101 -2.35 -9.22 9.97
CA LEU A 101 -3.33 -10.21 9.49
C LEU A 101 -2.87 -11.64 9.83
N ILE A 102 -1.61 -11.96 9.57
CA ILE A 102 -1.02 -13.28 9.89
C ILE A 102 -1.12 -13.56 11.39
N ASN A 103 -0.81 -12.57 12.24
CA ASN A 103 -0.91 -12.69 13.70
C ASN A 103 -2.36 -12.94 14.15
N LEU A 104 -3.37 -12.36 13.47
CA LEU A 104 -4.77 -12.65 13.75
C LEU A 104 -5.12 -14.09 13.36
N LEU A 105 -4.62 -14.58 12.22
CA LEU A 105 -4.80 -15.96 11.78
C LEU A 105 -4.15 -16.96 12.74
N GLU A 106 -2.91 -16.74 13.17
CA GLU A 106 -2.22 -17.62 14.15
C GLU A 106 -2.93 -17.63 15.53
N GLN A 107 -3.51 -16.51 15.94
CA GLN A 107 -4.30 -16.48 17.18
C GLN A 107 -5.66 -17.18 17.03
N LEU A 108 -6.27 -17.10 15.85
CA LEU A 108 -7.52 -17.79 15.54
C LEU A 108 -7.31 -19.31 15.41
N TYR A 109 -6.16 -19.72 14.87
CA TYR A 109 -5.79 -21.12 14.63
C TYR A 109 -4.49 -21.49 15.37
N PRO A 110 -4.57 -21.96 16.64
CA PRO A 110 -3.38 -22.22 17.46
C PRO A 110 -2.43 -23.31 16.94
N ASP A 111 -2.91 -24.17 16.02
CA ASP A 111 -2.13 -25.23 15.39
C ASP A 111 -1.49 -24.76 14.06
N PHE A 112 -1.67 -23.49 13.68
CA PHE A 112 -1.06 -22.87 12.49
C PHE A 112 0.14 -22.01 12.90
N THR A 113 1.20 -22.04 12.09
CA THR A 113 2.38 -21.17 12.26
C THR A 113 2.85 -20.68 10.90
N ALA A 114 3.07 -19.37 10.79
CA ALA A 114 3.55 -18.69 9.59
C ALA A 114 5.00 -18.22 9.79
N ASN A 115 5.93 -19.03 9.31
CA ASN A 115 7.32 -18.59 9.17
C ASN A 115 7.37 -17.53 8.06
N HIS A 116 8.17 -16.48 8.21
CA HIS A 116 8.23 -15.45 7.18
C HIS A 116 9.62 -14.89 6.92
N ARG A 117 9.83 -14.45 5.67
CA ARG A 117 10.97 -13.63 5.23
C ARG A 117 10.43 -12.33 4.67
N LEU A 118 10.96 -11.20 5.17
CA LEU A 118 10.52 -9.86 4.78
C LEU A 118 11.65 -9.12 4.06
N GLU A 119 11.46 -8.83 2.77
CA GLU A 119 12.35 -8.02 1.94
C GLU A 119 11.51 -7.24 0.91
N ALA A 120 12.10 -6.45 0.02
CA ALA A 120 11.32 -5.77 -1.02
C ALA A 120 10.69 -6.78 -1.99
N SER A 121 9.50 -6.49 -2.54
CA SER A 121 8.82 -7.40 -3.48
C SER A 121 9.71 -7.82 -4.64
N SER A 122 10.45 -6.88 -5.24
CA SER A 122 11.37 -7.16 -6.34
C SER A 122 12.53 -8.08 -5.93
N ASP A 123 13.03 -7.92 -4.71
CA ASP A 123 14.16 -8.72 -4.20
C ASP A 123 13.70 -10.16 -3.90
N LEU A 124 12.51 -10.31 -3.31
CA LEU A 124 11.91 -11.63 -3.08
C LEU A 124 11.52 -12.31 -4.40
N ALA A 125 10.97 -11.57 -5.37
CA ALA A 125 10.66 -12.11 -6.69
C ALA A 125 11.92 -12.70 -7.35
N ASN A 126 13.02 -11.95 -7.39
CA ASN A 126 14.30 -12.45 -7.91
C ASN A 126 14.82 -13.65 -7.10
N THR A 127 14.71 -13.59 -5.76
CA THR A 127 15.11 -14.69 -4.88
C THR A 127 14.33 -15.98 -5.20
N ILE A 128 13.01 -15.90 -5.34
CA ILE A 128 12.14 -17.05 -5.63
C ILE A 128 12.49 -17.65 -7.00
N ILE A 129 12.72 -16.79 -8.00
CA ILE A 129 13.13 -17.23 -9.35
C ILE A 129 14.45 -18.01 -9.26
N GLU A 130 15.47 -17.46 -8.59
CA GLU A 130 16.78 -18.11 -8.42
C GLU A 130 16.68 -19.44 -7.64
N GLU A 131 15.87 -19.47 -6.57
CA GLU A 131 15.64 -20.68 -5.76
C GLU A 131 14.92 -21.77 -6.57
N ASN A 132 13.90 -21.40 -7.35
CA ASN A 132 13.18 -22.32 -8.21
C ASN A 132 14.08 -22.88 -9.33
N GLU A 133 14.92 -22.04 -9.95
CA GLU A 133 15.93 -22.48 -10.92
C GLU A 133 16.97 -23.44 -10.28
N ALA A 134 17.27 -23.27 -8.99
CA ALA A 134 18.11 -24.17 -8.22
C ALA A 134 17.42 -25.49 -7.83
N GLY A 135 16.11 -25.61 -8.09
CA GLY A 135 15.32 -26.82 -7.98
C GLY A 135 14.44 -26.94 -6.74
N ALA A 136 14.46 -25.95 -5.83
CA ALA A 136 13.54 -25.87 -4.71
C ALA A 136 13.56 -24.46 -4.07
N SER A 137 12.39 -23.83 -3.93
CA SER A 137 12.22 -22.68 -3.03
C SER A 137 11.74 -23.14 -1.64
N PRO A 138 12.28 -22.57 -0.54
CA PRO A 138 11.72 -22.77 0.78
C PRO A 138 10.36 -22.08 0.99
N ALA A 139 9.98 -21.14 0.13
CA ALA A 139 8.72 -20.43 0.24
C ALA A 139 7.55 -21.31 -0.22
N ASP A 140 6.44 -21.25 0.53
CA ASP A 140 5.18 -21.87 0.13
C ASP A 140 4.27 -20.86 -0.58
N VAL A 141 4.26 -19.62 -0.09
CA VAL A 141 3.43 -18.52 -0.62
C VAL A 141 4.29 -17.26 -0.71
N PHE A 142 4.17 -16.55 -1.82
CA PHE A 142 4.68 -15.20 -1.97
C PHE A 142 3.54 -14.20 -1.93
N MET A 143 3.65 -13.20 -1.05
CA MET A 143 2.75 -12.05 -0.99
C MET A 143 3.51 -10.81 -1.42
N SER A 144 2.97 -10.03 -2.35
CA SER A 144 3.60 -8.83 -2.90
C SER A 144 2.70 -7.62 -2.75
N ILE A 145 3.29 -6.43 -2.58
CA ILE A 145 2.57 -5.14 -2.59
C ILE A 145 2.17 -4.65 -3.99
N ASP A 146 2.62 -5.34 -5.04
CA ASP A 146 2.39 -5.01 -6.45
C ASP A 146 2.27 -6.25 -7.34
N ALA A 147 1.42 -6.17 -8.37
CA ALA A 147 1.20 -7.23 -9.35
C ALA A 147 2.39 -7.48 -10.29
N GLY A 148 3.27 -6.49 -10.46
CA GLY A 148 4.45 -6.63 -11.32
C GLY A 148 5.41 -7.70 -10.79
N SER A 149 5.69 -7.70 -9.50
CA SER A 149 6.57 -8.68 -8.86
C SER A 149 5.96 -10.09 -8.89
N LEU A 150 4.64 -10.24 -8.73
CA LEU A 150 3.94 -11.53 -8.90
C LEU A 150 4.06 -12.02 -10.34
N GLY A 151 3.82 -11.12 -11.28
CA GLY A 151 3.98 -11.35 -12.71
C GLY A 151 5.36 -11.88 -13.09
N ALA A 152 6.43 -11.32 -12.50
CA ALA A 152 7.80 -11.75 -12.75
C ALA A 152 8.03 -13.22 -12.34
N VAL A 153 7.58 -13.62 -11.16
CA VAL A 153 7.73 -15.00 -10.65
C VAL A 153 6.87 -15.97 -11.44
N ALA A 154 5.61 -15.59 -11.73
CA ALA A 154 4.71 -16.38 -12.57
C ALA A 154 5.27 -16.61 -13.98
N ASN A 155 5.83 -15.58 -14.61
CA ASN A 155 6.44 -15.68 -15.95
C ASN A 155 7.73 -16.50 -15.98
N ALA A 156 8.43 -16.60 -14.84
CA ALA A 156 9.57 -17.51 -14.69
C ALA A 156 9.14 -18.98 -14.49
N GLY A 157 7.84 -19.27 -14.39
CA GLY A 157 7.32 -20.61 -14.14
C GLY A 157 7.61 -21.12 -12.73
N ALA A 158 7.73 -20.21 -11.76
CA ALA A 158 8.01 -20.52 -10.36
C ALA A 158 6.76 -20.56 -9.47
N THR A 159 5.58 -20.69 -10.08
CA THR A 159 4.28 -20.69 -9.38
C THR A 159 3.44 -21.91 -9.71
N ALA A 160 2.62 -22.32 -8.75
CA ALA A 160 1.54 -23.28 -8.94
C ALA A 160 0.21 -22.56 -9.23
N SER A 161 -0.70 -23.24 -9.91
CA SER A 161 -2.06 -22.71 -10.11
C SER A 161 -2.82 -22.62 -8.80
N LEU A 162 -3.51 -21.49 -8.59
CA LEU A 162 -4.38 -21.29 -7.45
C LEU A 162 -5.67 -22.13 -7.56
N PRO A 163 -6.33 -22.43 -6.43
CA PRO A 163 -7.61 -23.13 -6.45
C PRO A 163 -8.71 -22.25 -7.09
N GLU A 164 -9.58 -22.87 -7.89
CA GLU A 164 -10.71 -22.20 -8.55
C GLU A 164 -11.61 -21.42 -7.57
N GLU A 165 -11.77 -21.93 -6.34
CA GLU A 165 -12.54 -21.25 -5.29
C GLU A 165 -11.94 -19.87 -4.93
N ALA A 166 -10.62 -19.74 -4.96
CA ALA A 166 -9.95 -18.45 -4.76
C ALA A 166 -10.11 -17.53 -5.98
N LEU A 167 -9.82 -18.07 -7.18
CA LEU A 167 -9.88 -17.31 -8.43
C LEU A 167 -11.29 -16.77 -8.72
N SER A 168 -12.32 -17.59 -8.53
CA SER A 168 -13.72 -17.20 -8.78
C SER A 168 -14.27 -16.14 -7.81
N THR A 169 -13.56 -15.86 -6.71
CA THR A 169 -13.97 -14.85 -5.72
C THR A 169 -13.50 -13.44 -6.11
N VAL A 170 -12.45 -13.33 -6.93
CA VAL A 170 -11.81 -12.07 -7.32
C VAL A 170 -12.15 -11.75 -8.80
N PRO A 171 -12.48 -10.50 -9.14
CA PRO A 171 -12.77 -10.14 -10.53
C PRO A 171 -11.57 -10.44 -11.45
N GLU A 172 -11.86 -10.87 -12.69
CA GLU A 172 -10.84 -11.32 -13.65
C GLU A 172 -9.73 -10.29 -13.93
N ALA A 173 -10.03 -9.00 -13.83
CA ALA A 173 -9.05 -7.92 -14.01
C ALA A 173 -7.97 -7.85 -12.92
N TYR A 174 -8.18 -8.52 -11.77
CA TYR A 174 -7.30 -8.49 -10.59
C TYR A 174 -6.69 -9.86 -10.28
N GLN A 175 -6.59 -10.72 -11.29
CA GLN A 175 -5.90 -11.99 -11.21
C GLN A 175 -5.14 -12.29 -12.49
N ASP A 176 -4.22 -13.25 -12.43
CA ASP A 176 -3.54 -13.76 -13.61
C ASP A 176 -4.50 -14.56 -14.50
N SER A 177 -4.38 -14.39 -15.81
CA SER A 177 -5.19 -15.13 -16.80
C SER A 177 -4.95 -16.65 -16.81
N GLU A 178 -3.83 -17.11 -16.28
CA GLU A 178 -3.51 -18.54 -16.11
C GLU A 178 -3.74 -19.01 -14.65
N GLY A 179 -4.30 -18.15 -13.80
CA GLY A 179 -4.64 -18.47 -12.41
C GLY A 179 -3.44 -18.66 -11.50
N ARG A 180 -2.29 -18.04 -11.81
CA ARG A 180 -1.05 -18.18 -11.03
C ARG A 180 -0.97 -17.26 -9.81
N TRP A 181 -1.58 -16.07 -9.89
CA TRP A 181 -1.65 -15.12 -8.79
C TRP A 181 -3.03 -14.46 -8.72
N VAL A 182 -3.38 -13.95 -7.53
CA VAL A 182 -4.64 -13.23 -7.28
C VAL A 182 -4.42 -11.98 -6.42
N GLY A 183 -5.15 -10.90 -6.71
CA GLY A 183 -5.15 -9.67 -5.91
C GLY A 183 -5.86 -9.87 -4.57
N ILE A 184 -5.30 -9.29 -3.51
CA ILE A 184 -5.84 -9.36 -2.14
C ILE A 184 -6.19 -8.00 -1.54
N ALA A 185 -5.61 -6.91 -2.06
CA ALA A 185 -5.90 -5.55 -1.63
C ALA A 185 -5.64 -4.56 -2.77
N GLY A 186 -6.66 -3.76 -3.13
CA GLY A 186 -6.60 -2.81 -4.24
C GLY A 186 -6.18 -1.40 -3.83
N ARG A 187 -5.45 -0.75 -4.72
CA ARG A 187 -4.95 0.62 -4.59
C ARG A 187 -5.28 1.42 -5.83
N ALA A 188 -6.32 2.25 -5.74
CA ALA A 188 -6.60 3.24 -6.77
C ALA A 188 -5.62 4.40 -6.70
N ARG A 189 -5.07 4.77 -7.86
CA ARG A 189 -4.53 6.11 -8.13
C ARG A 189 -5.66 7.13 -7.98
N ALA A 190 -5.30 8.30 -7.45
CA ALA A 190 -6.25 9.34 -7.16
C ALA A 190 -5.58 10.71 -7.10
N ILE A 191 -6.41 11.73 -6.93
CA ILE A 191 -6.04 13.13 -6.88
C ILE A 191 -6.47 13.70 -5.52
N PRO A 192 -5.58 13.70 -4.50
CA PRO A 192 -5.78 14.56 -3.34
C PRO A 192 -5.91 16.01 -3.78
N TYR A 193 -6.88 16.75 -3.24
CA TYR A 193 -7.03 18.18 -3.51
C TYR A 193 -7.46 18.96 -2.26
N ASN A 194 -7.12 20.24 -2.20
CA ASN A 194 -7.54 21.12 -1.11
C ASN A 194 -8.95 21.66 -1.35
N THR A 195 -9.91 21.29 -0.51
CA THR A 195 -11.33 21.66 -0.68
C THR A 195 -11.62 23.14 -0.43
N ASN A 196 -10.69 23.90 0.15
CA ASN A 196 -10.80 25.36 0.26
C ASN A 196 -10.30 26.10 -0.99
N GLN A 197 -9.58 25.43 -1.89
CA GLN A 197 -8.95 26.05 -3.06
C GLN A 197 -9.63 25.66 -4.38
N ILE A 198 -10.09 24.42 -4.50
CA ILE A 198 -10.68 23.89 -5.73
C ILE A 198 -11.84 22.94 -5.41
N SER A 199 -12.84 22.90 -6.30
CA SER A 199 -13.94 21.93 -6.20
C SER A 199 -13.60 20.65 -6.95
N GLU A 200 -14.21 19.52 -6.56
CA GLU A 200 -14.03 18.24 -7.25
C GLU A 200 -14.31 18.33 -8.75
N SER A 201 -15.35 19.07 -9.15
CA SER A 201 -15.74 19.25 -10.55
C SER A 201 -14.76 20.07 -11.39
N ASP A 202 -13.80 20.75 -10.75
CA ASP A 202 -12.73 21.48 -11.43
C ASP A 202 -11.45 20.63 -11.54
N ILE A 203 -11.41 19.43 -10.96
CA ILE A 203 -10.33 18.47 -11.18
C ILE A 203 -10.51 17.82 -12.55
N PRO A 204 -9.47 17.77 -13.39
CA PRO A 204 -9.58 17.15 -14.71
C PRO A 204 -9.93 15.66 -14.64
N SER A 205 -10.75 15.20 -15.58
CA SER A 205 -11.17 13.79 -15.66
C SER A 205 -10.12 12.87 -16.30
N THR A 206 -9.09 13.43 -16.92
CA THR A 206 -7.96 12.67 -17.47
C THR A 206 -6.63 13.31 -17.11
N VAL A 207 -5.58 12.49 -16.93
CA VAL A 207 -4.22 12.92 -16.58
C VAL A 207 -3.63 13.84 -17.64
N GLN A 208 -4.01 13.69 -18.91
CA GLN A 208 -3.51 14.53 -20.01
C GLN A 208 -3.95 16.00 -19.91
N GLU A 209 -5.04 16.29 -19.21
CA GLU A 209 -5.59 17.65 -19.07
C GLU A 209 -4.94 18.44 -17.93
N PHE A 210 -4.27 17.77 -16.99
CA PHE A 210 -3.60 18.43 -15.85
C PHE A 210 -2.60 19.52 -16.25
N PRO A 211 -1.65 19.30 -17.18
CA PRO A 211 -0.70 20.34 -17.57
C PRO A 211 -1.35 21.52 -18.34
N GLU A 212 -2.62 21.40 -18.74
CA GLU A 212 -3.40 22.45 -19.42
C GLU A 212 -4.34 23.20 -18.45
N THR A 213 -4.47 22.73 -17.21
CA THR A 213 -5.45 23.24 -16.26
C THR A 213 -4.91 24.42 -15.46
N ALA A 214 -5.27 25.64 -15.86
CA ALA A 214 -4.74 26.87 -15.28
C ALA A 214 -4.90 27.01 -13.75
N ALA A 215 -5.91 26.37 -13.14
CA ALA A 215 -6.11 26.40 -11.69
C ALA A 215 -5.06 25.59 -10.91
N LEU A 216 -4.30 24.72 -11.60
CA LEU A 216 -3.31 23.81 -11.03
C LEU A 216 -1.85 24.24 -11.29
N GLU A 217 -1.66 25.37 -11.98
CA GLU A 217 -0.33 25.87 -12.38
C GLU A 217 0.52 26.25 -11.16
N ASN A 218 1.72 25.67 -11.04
CA ASN A 218 2.63 25.82 -9.90
C ASN A 218 2.03 25.43 -8.54
N SER A 219 0.96 24.64 -8.51
CA SER A 219 0.27 24.25 -7.26
C SER A 219 0.01 22.76 -7.14
N MET A 220 0.70 21.95 -7.94
CA MET A 220 0.64 20.48 -7.88
C MET A 220 1.87 19.83 -7.28
N GLY A 221 1.69 18.62 -6.73
CA GLY A 221 2.78 17.77 -6.24
C GLY A 221 2.71 16.33 -6.73
N TRP A 222 3.88 15.70 -6.83
CA TRP A 222 4.06 14.27 -7.14
C TRP A 222 5.25 13.67 -6.37
N ALA A 223 5.39 12.34 -6.41
CA ALA A 223 6.49 11.60 -5.75
C ALA A 223 7.17 10.63 -6.74
N PRO A 224 8.02 11.12 -7.66
CA PRO A 224 8.53 10.34 -8.79
C PRO A 224 9.45 9.16 -8.43
N SER A 225 10.12 9.23 -7.29
CA SER A 225 10.96 8.13 -6.79
C SER A 225 10.15 7.01 -6.13
N TYR A 226 8.84 7.21 -5.92
CA TYR A 226 7.97 6.28 -5.23
C TYR A 226 7.41 5.23 -6.20
N GLY A 227 7.42 3.95 -5.81
CA GLY A 227 7.04 2.84 -6.69
C GLY A 227 5.62 2.95 -7.26
N ALA A 228 4.65 3.45 -6.47
CA ALA A 228 3.29 3.65 -6.97
C ALA A 228 3.19 4.71 -8.08
N PHE A 229 4.04 5.75 -8.03
CA PHE A 229 4.12 6.72 -9.12
C PHE A 229 4.77 6.09 -10.36
N GLN A 230 5.80 5.27 -10.17
CA GLN A 230 6.44 4.55 -11.28
C GLN A 230 5.44 3.61 -11.97
N SER A 231 4.67 2.80 -11.23
CA SER A 231 3.61 1.96 -11.82
C SER A 231 2.55 2.76 -12.56
N PHE A 232 2.20 3.96 -12.07
CA PHE A 232 1.30 4.88 -12.77
C PHE A 232 1.89 5.32 -14.12
N VAL A 233 3.17 5.67 -14.18
CA VAL A 233 3.85 6.04 -15.42
C VAL A 233 4.01 4.82 -16.34
N THR A 234 4.29 3.62 -15.81
CA THR A 234 4.29 2.37 -16.59
C THR A 234 2.93 2.13 -17.25
N ALA A 235 1.83 2.29 -16.51
CA ALA A 235 0.49 2.21 -17.08
C ALA A 235 0.25 3.26 -18.16
N MET A 236 0.77 4.48 -18.00
CA MET A 236 0.72 5.51 -19.04
C MET A 236 1.47 5.07 -20.30
N GLN A 237 2.65 4.47 -20.17
CA GLN A 237 3.42 3.92 -21.31
C GLN A 237 2.65 2.79 -22.01
N LEU A 238 2.02 1.88 -21.26
CA LEU A 238 1.22 0.81 -21.85
C LEU A 238 0.01 1.33 -22.64
N ILE A 239 -0.62 2.42 -22.16
CA ILE A 239 -1.84 2.98 -22.78
C ILE A 239 -1.50 3.94 -23.94
N ARG A 240 -0.44 4.73 -23.82
CA ARG A 240 -0.14 5.88 -24.71
C ARG A 240 1.21 5.79 -25.42
N GLY A 241 2.09 4.89 -25.00
CA GLY A 241 3.46 4.77 -25.49
C GLY A 241 4.41 5.78 -24.85
N ASP A 242 5.71 5.54 -25.09
CA ASP A 242 6.80 6.29 -24.47
C ASP A 242 6.83 7.77 -24.89
N ASP A 243 6.59 8.07 -26.17
CA ASP A 243 6.66 9.43 -26.71
C ASP A 243 5.60 10.36 -26.09
N GLU A 244 4.36 9.87 -25.95
CA GLU A 244 3.26 10.62 -25.31
C GLU A 244 3.49 10.75 -23.81
N THR A 245 3.99 9.70 -23.16
CA THR A 245 4.31 9.73 -21.72
C THR A 245 5.43 10.72 -21.41
N MET A 246 6.51 10.71 -22.21
CA MET A 246 7.61 11.67 -22.12
C MET A 246 7.11 13.12 -22.27
N SER A 247 6.24 13.35 -23.26
CA SER A 247 5.65 14.67 -23.51
C SER A 247 4.81 15.13 -22.31
N TRP A 248 4.04 14.23 -21.70
CA TRP A 248 3.25 14.53 -20.51
C TRP A 248 4.13 14.89 -19.30
N LEU A 249 5.19 14.12 -19.04
CA LEU A 249 6.14 14.37 -17.95
C LEU A 249 6.78 15.77 -18.08
N GLN A 250 7.24 16.11 -19.29
CA GLN A 250 7.82 17.43 -19.58
C GLN A 250 6.79 18.55 -19.42
N ALA A 251 5.56 18.35 -19.90
CA ALA A 251 4.48 19.33 -19.77
C ALA A 251 4.12 19.58 -18.29
N MET A 252 4.11 18.55 -17.44
CA MET A 252 3.88 18.70 -16.01
C MET A 252 5.01 19.49 -15.32
N GLN A 253 6.27 19.27 -15.71
CA GLN A 253 7.40 20.06 -15.22
C GLN A 253 7.30 21.52 -15.65
N ASP A 254 6.96 21.78 -16.91
CA ASP A 254 6.72 23.14 -17.43
C ASP A 254 5.51 23.81 -16.74
N HIS A 255 4.52 23.02 -16.30
CA HIS A 255 3.38 23.46 -15.50
C HIS A 255 3.72 23.73 -14.01
N GLY A 256 4.97 23.49 -13.60
CA GLY A 256 5.47 23.83 -12.27
C GLY A 256 5.14 22.81 -11.18
N ILE A 257 5.01 21.52 -11.52
CA ILE A 257 4.79 20.48 -10.51
C ILE A 257 5.97 20.37 -9.52
N THR A 258 5.66 20.16 -8.25
CA THR A 258 6.63 20.06 -7.15
C THR A 258 6.91 18.61 -6.76
N THR A 259 8.19 18.27 -6.59
CA THR A 259 8.65 16.93 -6.19
C THR A 259 8.69 16.75 -4.68
N TYR A 260 8.11 15.64 -4.20
CA TYR A 260 8.16 15.17 -2.82
C TYR A 260 8.79 13.78 -2.72
N ASP A 261 9.22 13.41 -1.51
CA ASP A 261 9.85 12.10 -1.24
C ASP A 261 8.84 10.93 -1.28
N ASP A 262 7.57 11.19 -0.92
CA ASP A 262 6.52 10.19 -0.83
C ASP A 262 5.13 10.83 -1.00
N GLU A 263 4.15 9.99 -1.31
CA GLU A 263 2.78 10.43 -1.60
C GLU A 263 1.98 10.84 -0.36
N PHE A 264 2.38 10.39 0.84
CA PHE A 264 1.75 10.86 2.08
C PHE A 264 2.07 12.34 2.34
N ARG A 265 3.28 12.77 1.99
CA ARG A 265 3.67 14.19 2.03
C ARG A 265 2.91 15.01 1.00
N VAL A 266 2.68 14.48 -0.20
CA VAL A 266 1.83 15.15 -1.22
C VAL A 266 0.43 15.38 -0.65
N SER A 267 -0.20 14.35 -0.07
CA SER A 267 -1.53 14.49 0.55
C SER A 267 -1.51 15.48 1.73
N ASN A 268 -0.50 15.46 2.60
CA ASN A 268 -0.40 16.44 3.70
C ASN A 268 -0.22 17.87 3.18
N ALA A 269 0.59 18.08 2.14
CA ALA A 269 0.79 19.39 1.53
C ALA A 269 -0.51 19.92 0.88
N CYS A 270 -1.34 19.04 0.31
CA CYS A 270 -2.69 19.40 -0.11
C CYS A 270 -3.55 19.83 1.09
N ALA A 271 -3.58 19.04 2.17
CA ALA A 271 -4.33 19.37 3.39
C ALA A 271 -3.86 20.67 4.06
N ASP A 272 -2.58 21.01 3.96
CA ASP A 272 -2.00 22.25 4.50
C ASP A 272 -2.25 23.47 3.60
N GLY A 273 -2.76 23.25 2.39
CA GLY A 273 -2.99 24.29 1.39
C GLY A 273 -1.73 24.80 0.72
N GLU A 274 -0.60 24.08 0.88
CA GLU A 274 0.62 24.31 0.11
C GLU A 274 0.42 23.94 -1.36
N LEU A 275 -0.32 22.84 -1.61
CA LEU A 275 -0.73 22.39 -2.93
C LEU A 275 -2.24 22.53 -3.09
N THR A 276 -2.68 22.87 -4.30
CA THR A 276 -4.09 22.79 -4.70
C THR A 276 -4.50 21.34 -4.94
N ALA A 277 -3.64 20.54 -5.58
CA ALA A 277 -3.85 19.13 -5.82
C ALA A 277 -2.53 18.35 -5.92
N GLY A 278 -2.60 17.02 -6.04
CA GLY A 278 -1.42 16.21 -6.30
C GLY A 278 -1.76 14.82 -6.82
N PHE A 279 -0.74 14.03 -7.10
CA PHE A 279 -0.88 12.62 -7.48
C PHE A 279 -0.51 11.72 -6.30
N ALA A 280 -1.45 10.88 -5.85
CA ALA A 280 -1.22 9.93 -4.76
C ALA A 280 -2.15 8.72 -4.87
N ASN A 281 -1.85 7.64 -4.16
CA ASN A 281 -2.84 6.60 -3.92
C ASN A 281 -3.93 7.10 -2.97
N HIS A 282 -5.18 6.70 -3.24
CA HIS A 282 -6.37 7.15 -2.53
C HIS A 282 -6.30 7.06 -1.00
N TYR A 283 -5.69 5.99 -0.47
CA TYR A 283 -5.62 5.74 0.97
C TYR A 283 -4.79 6.78 1.72
N TYR A 284 -3.89 7.54 1.07
CA TYR A 284 -3.16 8.61 1.76
C TYR A 284 -4.07 9.78 2.14
N THR A 285 -5.03 10.15 1.30
CA THR A 285 -6.05 11.14 1.66
C THR A 285 -6.87 10.67 2.86
N LEU A 286 -7.28 9.40 2.87
CA LEU A 286 -8.02 8.80 3.99
C LEU A 286 -7.20 8.75 5.28
N ARG A 287 -5.89 8.45 5.19
CA ARG A 287 -4.97 8.53 6.34
C ARG A 287 -4.85 9.94 6.88
N VAL A 288 -4.77 10.95 6.02
CA VAL A 288 -4.73 12.36 6.43
C VAL A 288 -6.05 12.75 7.12
N GLN A 289 -7.20 12.42 6.54
CA GLN A 289 -8.52 12.68 7.14
C GLN A 289 -8.69 11.96 8.49
N SER A 290 -8.22 10.71 8.59
CA SER A 290 -8.28 9.95 9.85
C SER A 290 -7.35 10.50 10.94
N ALA A 291 -6.26 11.16 10.56
CA ALA A 291 -5.29 11.71 11.51
C ALA A 291 -5.58 13.17 11.92
N ARG A 292 -6.44 13.87 11.16
CA ARG A 292 -6.68 15.31 11.29
C ARG A 292 -8.17 15.60 11.19
N ASP A 293 -8.78 15.97 12.30
CA ASP A 293 -10.16 16.45 12.33
C ASP A 293 -10.32 17.69 11.41
N ASP A 294 -11.41 17.72 10.64
CA ASP A 294 -11.80 18.84 9.75
C ASP A 294 -10.69 19.29 8.77
N SER A 295 -9.84 18.35 8.31
CA SER A 295 -8.81 18.65 7.31
C SER A 295 -9.44 19.02 5.96
N PRO A 296 -9.05 20.15 5.32
CA PRO A 296 -9.63 20.59 4.05
C PRO A 296 -9.02 19.83 2.87
N ILE A 297 -9.12 18.51 2.89
CA ILE A 297 -8.63 17.61 1.85
C ILE A 297 -9.78 16.75 1.32
N GLY A 298 -9.93 16.77 0.01
CA GLY A 298 -10.83 15.94 -0.76
C GLY A 298 -10.07 14.94 -1.61
N LEU A 299 -10.82 14.03 -2.20
CA LEU A 299 -10.31 12.99 -3.07
C LEU A 299 -11.10 13.02 -4.37
N ALA A 300 -10.41 13.07 -5.50
CA ALA A 300 -10.99 12.95 -6.83
C ALA A 300 -10.30 11.82 -7.61
N PHE A 301 -10.94 11.35 -8.67
CA PHE A 301 -10.45 10.29 -9.54
C PHE A 301 -10.52 10.75 -10.99
N THR A 302 -9.55 10.30 -11.80
CA THR A 302 -9.69 10.35 -13.27
C THR A 302 -10.44 9.11 -13.74
N GLU A 303 -10.79 9.05 -15.03
CA GLU A 303 -11.59 7.96 -15.60
C GLU A 303 -10.93 7.40 -16.87
N GLY A 304 -10.83 6.07 -16.98
CA GLY A 304 -10.45 5.36 -18.20
C GLY A 304 -9.01 5.59 -18.67
N ASP A 305 -8.13 6.08 -17.79
CA ASP A 305 -6.73 6.36 -18.10
C ASP A 305 -5.78 5.86 -17.00
N ALA A 306 -4.48 6.15 -17.15
CA ALA A 306 -3.48 5.72 -16.18
C ALA A 306 -3.72 6.27 -14.76
N GLY A 307 -4.36 7.45 -14.62
CA GLY A 307 -4.67 8.03 -13.32
C GLY A 307 -5.82 7.34 -12.59
N ALA A 308 -6.58 6.51 -13.30
CA ALA A 308 -7.63 5.63 -12.76
C ALA A 308 -7.12 4.22 -12.46
N LEU A 309 -5.80 3.98 -12.57
CA LEU A 309 -5.20 2.68 -12.30
C LEU A 309 -5.57 2.17 -10.90
N VAL A 310 -6.14 0.97 -10.85
CA VAL A 310 -6.26 0.17 -9.63
C VAL A 310 -5.20 -0.91 -9.69
N ASN A 311 -4.07 -0.69 -9.00
CA ASN A 311 -3.07 -1.73 -8.80
C ASN A 311 -3.44 -2.58 -7.58
N VAL A 312 -2.84 -3.76 -7.44
CA VAL A 312 -3.14 -4.68 -6.34
C VAL A 312 -1.87 -5.13 -5.64
N SER A 313 -1.97 -5.23 -4.32
CA SER A 313 -1.20 -6.24 -3.60
C SER A 313 -1.84 -7.59 -3.88
N GLY A 314 -1.04 -8.64 -3.99
CA GLY A 314 -1.54 -9.98 -4.31
C GLY A 314 -0.69 -11.07 -3.71
N LEU A 315 -1.07 -12.31 -4.00
CA LEU A 315 -0.33 -13.48 -3.57
C LEU A 315 -0.39 -14.60 -4.61
N GLU A 316 0.54 -15.54 -4.47
CA GLU A 316 0.67 -16.74 -5.30
C GLU A 316 1.26 -17.90 -4.49
N ILE A 317 1.02 -19.12 -4.96
CA ILE A 317 1.62 -20.34 -4.39
C ILE A 317 2.88 -20.65 -5.18
N ILE A 318 3.98 -20.91 -4.50
CA ILE A 318 5.27 -21.21 -5.13
C ILE A 318 5.31 -22.66 -5.60
N ASP A 319 5.86 -22.89 -6.81
CA ASP A 319 5.97 -24.24 -7.36
C ASP A 319 6.86 -25.12 -6.48
N GLY A 320 6.52 -26.41 -6.41
CA GLY A 320 7.26 -27.39 -5.62
C GLY A 320 7.05 -27.35 -4.10
N THR A 321 6.10 -26.54 -3.60
CA THR A 321 5.72 -26.56 -2.16
C THR A 321 5.21 -27.95 -1.73
N ASP A 322 5.70 -28.43 -0.58
CA ASP A 322 5.19 -29.64 0.08
C ASP A 322 3.88 -29.36 0.87
N ASN A 323 3.48 -28.09 0.99
CA ASN A 323 2.35 -27.61 1.78
C ASN A 323 1.16 -27.15 0.91
N ALA A 324 1.00 -27.69 -0.31
CA ALA A 324 0.03 -27.21 -1.30
C ALA A 324 -1.42 -27.07 -0.77
N ASP A 325 -1.89 -28.02 0.04
CA ASP A 325 -3.24 -27.97 0.64
C ASP A 325 -3.37 -26.82 1.67
N LEU A 326 -2.35 -26.63 2.51
CA LEU A 326 -2.30 -25.55 3.49
C LEU A 326 -2.16 -24.19 2.81
N ALA A 327 -1.31 -24.07 1.79
CA ALA A 327 -1.14 -22.85 0.99
C ALA A 327 -2.45 -22.45 0.29
N SER A 328 -3.13 -23.42 -0.33
CA SER A 328 -4.45 -23.21 -0.95
C SER A 328 -5.52 -22.81 0.07
N ASN A 329 -5.45 -23.35 1.29
CA ASN A 329 -6.33 -22.94 2.38
C ASN A 329 -6.02 -21.51 2.85
N PHE A 330 -4.74 -21.17 3.01
CA PHE A 330 -4.30 -19.84 3.40
C PHE A 330 -4.75 -18.77 2.39
N VAL A 331 -4.63 -19.01 1.08
CA VAL A 331 -5.17 -18.13 0.03
C VAL A 331 -6.65 -17.82 0.25
N ARG A 332 -7.45 -18.86 0.54
CA ARG A 332 -8.89 -18.69 0.79
C ARG A 332 -9.17 -17.89 2.07
N HIS A 333 -8.34 -18.03 3.10
CA HIS A 333 -8.46 -17.21 4.33
C HIS A 333 -8.14 -15.74 4.07
N VAL A 334 -7.12 -15.43 3.26
CA VAL A 334 -6.80 -14.04 2.89
C VAL A 334 -7.91 -13.40 2.04
N LEU A 335 -8.67 -14.22 1.29
CA LEU A 335 -9.84 -13.80 0.51
C LEU A 335 -11.18 -13.93 1.27
N SER A 336 -11.18 -14.34 2.54
CA SER A 336 -12.39 -14.38 3.35
C SER A 336 -12.98 -13.00 3.58
N ALA A 337 -14.28 -12.95 3.86
CA ALA A 337 -15.00 -11.71 4.16
C ALA A 337 -14.33 -10.90 5.27
N GLU A 338 -13.84 -11.54 6.32
CA GLU A 338 -13.20 -10.90 7.47
C GLU A 338 -11.79 -10.39 7.15
N ALA A 339 -10.99 -11.14 6.38
CA ALA A 339 -9.68 -10.66 5.94
C ALA A 339 -9.81 -9.48 4.95
N GLN A 340 -10.81 -9.51 4.07
CA GLN A 340 -11.09 -8.41 3.14
C GLN A 340 -11.64 -7.18 3.87
N GLU A 341 -12.45 -7.37 4.92
CA GLU A 341 -12.85 -6.29 5.82
C GLU A 341 -11.64 -5.72 6.58
N PHE A 342 -10.69 -6.55 7.02
CA PHE A 342 -9.43 -6.09 7.63
C PHE A 342 -8.66 -5.16 6.67
N PHE A 343 -8.51 -5.55 5.39
CA PHE A 343 -7.86 -4.69 4.41
C PHE A 343 -8.62 -3.36 4.22
N ALA A 344 -9.95 -3.43 4.12
CA ALA A 344 -10.78 -2.25 3.99
C ALA A 344 -10.58 -1.27 5.15
N THR A 345 -10.75 -1.74 6.39
CA THR A 345 -10.86 -0.86 7.55
C THR A 345 -9.53 -0.46 8.16
N ARG A 346 -8.50 -1.30 8.03
CA ARG A 346 -7.19 -1.05 8.65
C ARG A 346 -6.18 -0.40 7.72
N THR A 347 -6.30 -0.65 6.42
CA THR A 347 -5.34 -0.14 5.43
C THR A 347 -5.95 0.90 4.50
N PHE A 348 -7.28 1.04 4.55
CA PHE A 348 -8.10 1.79 3.59
C PHE A 348 -8.00 1.25 2.17
N ALA A 349 -7.56 0.00 1.97
CA ALA A 349 -7.50 -0.60 0.65
C ALA A 349 -8.90 -0.90 0.11
N TYR A 350 -9.00 -0.99 -1.21
CA TYR A 350 -10.16 -1.60 -1.83
C TYR A 350 -10.18 -3.11 -1.56
N PRO A 351 -11.29 -3.67 -1.08
CA PRO A 351 -11.47 -5.12 -1.06
C PRO A 351 -11.44 -5.68 -2.48
N MET A 352 -10.85 -6.86 -2.65
CA MET A 352 -10.77 -7.56 -3.93
C MET A 352 -11.93 -8.53 -4.17
N ILE A 353 -12.87 -8.61 -3.23
CA ILE A 353 -14.07 -9.43 -3.34
C ILE A 353 -15.32 -8.55 -3.39
N PRO A 354 -16.29 -8.78 -4.31
CA PRO A 354 -17.45 -7.90 -4.47
C PRO A 354 -18.35 -7.78 -3.23
N GLY A 355 -18.33 -8.81 -2.38
CA GLY A 355 -19.14 -8.91 -1.16
C GLY A 355 -18.76 -7.92 -0.06
N VAL A 356 -17.55 -7.35 -0.10
CA VAL A 356 -17.07 -6.37 0.89
C VAL A 356 -17.04 -4.99 0.26
N ALA A 357 -17.71 -4.03 0.89
CA ALA A 357 -17.73 -2.65 0.42
C ALA A 357 -16.41 -1.94 0.76
N PRO A 358 -15.96 -0.97 -0.05
CA PRO A 358 -14.87 -0.08 0.37
C PRO A 358 -15.29 0.77 1.58
N VAL A 359 -14.34 1.45 2.20
CA VAL A 359 -14.56 2.27 3.40
C VAL A 359 -15.07 3.67 3.08
N GLY A 360 -15.87 4.22 4.00
CA GLY A 360 -16.42 5.56 3.87
C GLY A 360 -17.23 5.74 2.59
N ASP A 361 -17.01 6.88 1.93
CA ASP A 361 -17.69 7.26 0.69
C ASP A 361 -16.89 6.90 -0.56
N LEU A 362 -15.90 6.00 -0.46
CA LEU A 362 -15.18 5.54 -1.64
C LEU A 362 -16.14 4.87 -2.63
N PRO A 363 -16.06 5.19 -3.93
CA PRO A 363 -16.83 4.50 -4.96
C PRO A 363 -16.42 3.03 -5.06
N ARG A 364 -17.23 2.15 -5.66
CA ARG A 364 -16.75 0.80 -5.94
C ARG A 364 -15.72 0.84 -7.06
N ILE A 365 -14.88 -0.20 -7.14
CA ILE A 365 -13.86 -0.31 -8.18
C ILE A 365 -14.46 -0.18 -9.58
N ASP A 366 -15.60 -0.83 -9.84
CA ASP A 366 -16.28 -0.77 -11.14
C ASP A 366 -16.73 0.67 -11.50
N ASP A 367 -17.00 1.50 -10.49
CA ASP A 367 -17.38 2.91 -10.67
C ASP A 367 -16.15 3.81 -10.93
N LEU A 368 -14.93 3.35 -10.64
CA LEU A 368 -13.68 4.09 -10.92
C LEU A 368 -13.28 4.05 -12.40
N ASN A 369 -13.91 3.18 -13.20
CA ASN A 369 -13.58 2.99 -14.61
C ASN A 369 -12.05 2.83 -14.85
N PRO A 370 -11.39 1.85 -14.22
CA PRO A 370 -9.96 1.63 -14.37
C PRO A 370 -9.59 1.29 -15.83
N PRO A 371 -8.35 1.57 -16.27
CA PRO A 371 -7.91 1.23 -17.61
C PRO A 371 -7.81 -0.29 -17.80
N ASP A 372 -8.13 -0.76 -19.01
CA ASP A 372 -8.00 -2.16 -19.41
C ASP A 372 -6.52 -2.47 -19.70
N ILE A 373 -5.76 -2.84 -18.66
CA ILE A 373 -4.37 -3.26 -18.76
C ILE A 373 -4.13 -4.56 -18.01
N ASN A 374 -3.21 -5.38 -18.52
CA ASN A 374 -2.74 -6.54 -17.79
C ASN A 374 -1.79 -6.12 -16.66
N LEU A 375 -2.21 -6.28 -15.40
CA LEU A 375 -1.40 -5.85 -14.24
C LEU A 375 -0.06 -6.59 -14.13
N THR A 376 0.08 -7.79 -14.74
CA THR A 376 1.36 -8.50 -14.86
C THR A 376 2.40 -7.70 -15.65
N GLU A 377 1.97 -6.83 -16.57
CA GLU A 377 2.88 -6.00 -17.38
C GLU A 377 3.44 -4.79 -16.61
N LEU A 378 2.93 -4.52 -15.39
CA LEU A 378 3.49 -3.49 -14.51
C LEU A 378 4.86 -3.88 -13.92
N ALA A 379 5.36 -5.08 -14.21
CA ALA A 379 6.66 -5.58 -13.76
C ALA A 379 7.86 -4.81 -14.34
N ASP A 380 7.72 -4.21 -15.53
CA ASP A 380 8.81 -3.50 -16.20
C ASP A 380 8.96 -2.05 -15.71
N VAL A 381 9.37 -1.90 -14.45
CA VAL A 381 9.65 -0.59 -13.87
C VAL A 381 10.99 -0.02 -14.35
N ALA A 382 11.91 -0.87 -14.85
CA ALA A 382 13.23 -0.44 -15.29
C ALA A 382 13.14 0.53 -16.49
N GLY A 383 12.34 0.17 -17.50
CA GLY A 383 12.08 1.06 -18.64
C GLY A 383 11.45 2.39 -18.21
N THR A 384 10.53 2.36 -17.26
CA THR A 384 9.90 3.56 -16.69
C THR A 384 10.90 4.45 -15.94
N VAL A 385 11.80 3.86 -15.14
CA VAL A 385 12.82 4.62 -14.40
C VAL A 385 13.79 5.31 -15.37
N ASP A 386 14.17 4.65 -16.45
CA ASP A 386 15.03 5.25 -17.47
C ASP A 386 14.30 6.39 -18.21
N LEU A 387 13.02 6.22 -18.56
CA LEU A 387 12.17 7.29 -19.11
C LEU A 387 12.12 8.50 -18.17
N LEU A 388 11.91 8.28 -16.86
CA LEU A 388 11.86 9.34 -15.86
C LEU A 388 13.20 10.09 -15.75
N ARG A 389 14.33 9.40 -15.86
CA ARG A 389 15.67 10.03 -15.90
C ARG A 389 15.87 10.84 -17.17
N ASP A 390 15.47 10.30 -18.32
CA ASP A 390 15.57 10.98 -19.62
C ASP A 390 14.68 12.23 -19.67
N ALA A 391 13.53 12.21 -19.00
CA ALA A 391 12.67 13.36 -18.80
C ALA A 391 13.26 14.41 -17.83
N GLY A 392 14.28 14.05 -17.04
CA GLY A 392 14.84 14.90 -15.99
C GLY A 392 13.92 15.02 -14.76
N VAL A 393 13.10 14.00 -14.51
CA VAL A 393 12.21 13.90 -13.35
C VAL A 393 12.91 13.28 -12.13
N LEU A 394 13.89 12.39 -12.36
CA LEU A 394 14.70 11.70 -11.34
C LEU A 394 16.17 12.14 -11.29
#